data_AF-A0A382TMS0-F1
#
_entry.id   AF-A0A382TMS0-F1
#
_cell.length_a   1.000
_cell.length_b   1.000
_cell.length_c   1.000
_cell.angle_alpha   90.00
_cell.angle_beta   90.00
_cell.angle_gamma   90.00
#
_symmetry.space_group_name_H-M   'P 1'
#
loop_
_entity.id
_entity.type
_entity.pdbx_description
1 polymer ?
#
loop_
_entity_poly.entity_id
_entity_poly.type
_entity_poly.pdbx_seq_one_letter_code
_entity_poly.pdbx_strand_id
1 'polypeptide(L)'
;MNTENFQESRFNHEEWMNRLFQFMKAVQYFAIDLVQAFKTLLQKSLLQVWKEIRSATSKLSPVDFFFAGITLSIGVFGGMILIAGMGLLSYQSFIWLQSGVWNEYPMLTVFNFIFENTSIHQWLMNPESWIGIQKLLLWLLETTPVSLALMVPGFSIAVTAAGIFTLALIFRFYQLKKM
;
A
#
# COMPACT_ATOMS: atom_id res chain seq x y z
N MET A 1 73.04 10.23 -7.94
CA MET A 1 71.71 9.63 -8.16
C MET A 1 71.49 8.69 -6.98
N ASN A 2 70.80 9.16 -5.93
CA ASN A 2 70.69 8.44 -4.66
C ASN A 2 69.34 7.73 -4.66
N THR A 3 69.36 6.40 -4.81
CA THR A 3 68.15 5.57 -4.81
C THR A 3 67.69 5.37 -3.37
N GLU A 4 66.59 6.02 -3.01
CA GLU A 4 65.88 5.76 -1.75
C GLU A 4 65.46 4.29 -1.69
N ASN A 5 66.00 3.57 -0.70
CA ASN A 5 65.63 2.20 -0.40
C ASN A 5 64.19 2.20 0.14
N PHE A 6 63.23 1.82 -0.71
CA PHE A 6 61.91 1.39 -0.29
C PHE A 6 62.07 0.15 0.59
N GLN A 7 62.04 0.34 1.90
CA GLN A 7 62.00 -0.75 2.86
C GLN A 7 60.62 -1.40 2.77
N GLU A 8 60.52 -2.49 2.00
CA GLU A 8 59.29 -3.28 1.88
C GLU A 8 58.80 -3.68 3.27
N SER A 9 57.68 -3.08 3.68
CA SER A 9 56.90 -3.54 4.83
C SER A 9 56.42 -4.97 4.54
N ARG A 10 57.13 -5.98 5.04
CA ARG A 10 56.64 -7.37 4.98
C ARG A 10 55.36 -7.43 5.79
N PHE A 11 54.24 -7.54 5.08
CA PHE A 11 52.92 -7.69 5.68
C PHE A 11 52.90 -8.93 6.59
N ASN A 12 52.73 -8.72 7.89
CA ASN A 12 52.69 -9.78 8.88
C ASN A 12 51.32 -10.48 8.84
N HIS A 13 51.23 -11.55 8.05
CA HIS A 13 49.99 -12.28 7.78
C HIS A 13 49.40 -12.88 9.05
N GLU A 14 50.22 -13.35 10.00
CA GLU A 14 49.73 -13.97 11.24
C GLU A 14 49.02 -12.94 12.14
N GLU A 15 49.60 -11.75 12.27
CA GLU A 15 49.02 -10.67 13.08
C GLU A 15 47.74 -10.10 12.45
N TRP A 16 47.70 -10.01 11.12
CA TRP A 16 46.49 -9.65 10.39
C TRP A 16 45.37 -10.69 10.51
N MET A 17 45.70 -11.98 10.38
CA MET A 17 44.75 -13.07 10.58
C MET A 17 44.21 -13.09 12.00
N ASN A 18 45.06 -12.89 13.01
CA ASN A 18 44.64 -12.86 14.41
C ASN A 18 43.71 -11.67 14.69
N ARG A 19 44.02 -10.48 14.14
CA ARG A 19 43.12 -9.31 14.21
C ARG A 19 41.77 -9.58 13.54
N LEU A 20 41.75 -10.23 12.39
CA LEU A 20 40.51 -10.61 11.71
C LEU A 20 39.68 -11.60 12.53
N PHE A 21 40.30 -12.61 13.14
CA PHE A 21 39.58 -13.55 14.00
C PHE A 21 39.00 -12.88 15.25
N GLN A 22 39.75 -11.96 15.87
CA GLN A 22 39.23 -11.18 17.00
C GLN A 22 38.08 -10.26 16.57
N PHE A 23 38.20 -9.62 15.41
CA PHE A 23 37.14 -8.78 14.85
C PHE A 23 35.87 -9.58 14.54
N MET A 24 36.00 -10.75 13.90
CA MET A 24 34.86 -11.64 13.63
C MET A 24 34.16 -12.07 14.92
N LYS A 25 34.90 -12.42 15.97
CA LYS A 25 34.32 -12.74 17.28
C LYS A 25 33.62 -11.53 17.90
N ALA A 26 34.23 -10.34 17.85
CA ALA A 26 33.63 -9.11 18.36
C ALA A 26 32.32 -8.77 17.62
N VAL A 27 32.28 -8.93 16.30
CA VAL A 27 31.07 -8.75 15.49
C VAL A 27 29.99 -9.75 15.87
N GLN A 28 30.36 -11.01 16.14
CA GLN A 28 29.40 -12.04 16.55
C GLN A 28 28.77 -11.73 17.92
N TYR A 29 29.59 -11.34 18.92
CA TYR A 29 29.08 -10.94 20.23
C TYR A 29 28.22 -9.68 20.15
N PHE A 30 28.67 -8.68 19.38
CA PHE A 30 27.90 -7.46 19.16
C PHE A 30 26.55 -7.73 18.48
N ALA A 31 26.50 -8.63 17.49
CA ALA A 31 25.27 -9.01 16.82
C ALA A 31 24.28 -9.69 17.79
N ILE A 32 24.78 -10.59 18.66
CA ILE A 32 23.95 -11.25 19.69
C ILE A 32 23.39 -10.22 20.68
N ASP A 33 24.23 -9.33 21.20
CA ASP A 33 23.81 -8.29 22.13
C ASP A 33 22.84 -7.29 21.50
N LEU A 34 23.05 -6.92 20.23
CA LEU A 34 22.16 -6.01 19.50
C LEU A 34 20.79 -6.65 19.26
N VAL A 35 20.75 -7.93 18.87
CA VAL A 35 19.49 -8.69 18.73
C VAL A 35 18.76 -8.77 20.06
N GLN A 36 19.49 -9.01 21.16
CA GLN A 36 18.90 -9.11 22.49
C GLN A 36 18.39 -7.76 23.01
N ALA A 37 19.14 -6.68 22.80
CA ALA A 37 18.73 -5.31 23.09
C ALA A 37 17.51 -4.89 22.26
N PHE A 38 17.49 -5.24 20.97
CA PHE A 38 16.35 -4.95 20.10
C PHE A 38 15.10 -5.72 20.52
N LYS A 39 15.25 -7.02 20.84
CA LYS A 39 14.15 -7.86 21.34
C LYS A 39 13.56 -7.30 22.64
N THR A 40 14.41 -6.87 23.57
CA THR A 40 13.96 -6.30 24.84
C THR A 40 13.30 -4.93 24.65
N LEU A 41 13.84 -4.06 23.80
CA LEU A 41 13.20 -2.79 23.44
C LEU A 41 11.84 -3.01 22.78
N LEU A 42 11.73 -3.95 21.83
CA LEU A 42 10.48 -4.30 21.19
C LEU A 42 9.47 -4.86 22.19
N GLN A 43 9.85 -5.82 23.04
CA GLN A 43 8.93 -6.36 24.04
C GLN A 43 8.43 -5.29 25.00
N LYS A 44 9.32 -4.41 25.49
CA LYS A 44 8.96 -3.37 26.45
C LYS A 44 8.06 -2.31 25.80
N SER A 45 8.40 -1.88 24.59
CA SER A 45 7.59 -0.97 23.76
C SER A 45 6.21 -1.56 23.47
N LEU A 46 6.15 -2.78 22.94
CA LEU A 46 4.90 -3.45 22.60
C LEU A 46 4.01 -3.67 23.81
N LEU A 47 4.57 -4.09 24.95
CA LEU A 47 3.78 -4.29 26.17
C LEU A 47 3.21 -2.97 26.71
N GLN A 48 3.97 -1.87 26.63
CA GLN A 48 3.50 -0.57 27.05
C GLN A 48 2.40 -0.04 26.12
N VAL A 49 2.64 -0.08 24.81
CA VAL A 49 1.66 0.29 23.78
C VAL A 49 0.40 -0.57 23.89
N TRP A 50 0.55 -1.88 24.13
CA TRP A 50 -0.59 -2.79 24.31
C TRP A 50 -1.43 -2.45 25.54
N LYS A 51 -0.80 -2.10 26.67
CA LYS A 51 -1.53 -1.66 27.87
C LYS A 51 -2.30 -0.36 27.62
N GLU A 52 -1.68 0.60 26.93
CA GLU A 52 -2.31 1.87 26.58
C GLU A 52 -3.49 1.66 25.62
N ILE A 53 -3.31 0.84 24.57
CA ILE A 53 -4.39 0.46 23.65
C ILE A 53 -5.51 -0.22 24.41
N ARG A 54 -5.21 -1.23 25.24
CA ARG A 54 -6.24 -1.96 26.00
C ARG A 54 -7.03 -1.04 26.93
N SER A 55 -6.36 -0.10 27.58
CA SER A 55 -7.01 0.89 28.45
C SER A 55 -7.89 1.85 27.66
N ALA A 56 -7.41 2.37 26.54
CA ALA A 56 -8.21 3.22 25.65
C ALA A 56 -9.43 2.46 25.09
N THR A 57 -9.23 1.22 24.65
CA THR A 57 -10.29 0.36 24.12
C THR A 57 -11.37 0.06 25.16
N SER A 58 -11.00 -0.13 26.44
CA SER A 58 -11.98 -0.33 27.52
C SER A 58 -12.87 0.88 27.80
N LYS A 59 -12.47 2.09 27.35
CA LYS A 59 -13.22 3.34 27.49
C LYS A 59 -13.97 3.73 26.21
N LEU A 60 -13.94 2.92 25.15
CA LEU A 60 -14.62 3.22 23.89
C LEU A 60 -16.14 3.11 24.05
N SER A 61 -16.85 4.07 23.47
CA SER A 61 -18.31 4.10 23.44
C SER A 61 -18.84 3.19 22.32
N PRO A 62 -20.05 2.61 22.46
CA PRO A 62 -20.73 1.92 21.37
C PRO A 62 -20.85 2.75 20.08
N VAL A 63 -20.95 4.08 20.22
CA VAL A 63 -21.00 5.02 19.09
C VAL A 63 -19.68 4.99 18.30
N ASP A 64 -18.54 4.88 18.99
CA ASP A 64 -17.23 4.80 18.34
C ASP A 64 -17.12 3.53 17.50
N PHE A 65 -17.65 2.40 18.00
CA PHE A 65 -17.68 1.14 17.27
C PHE A 65 -18.56 1.21 16.02
N PHE A 66 -19.69 1.92 16.09
CA PHE A 66 -20.57 2.09 14.94
C PHE A 66 -19.89 2.87 13.80
N PHE A 67 -19.31 4.04 14.11
CA PHE A 67 -18.59 4.84 13.12
C PHE A 67 -17.32 4.16 12.61
N ALA A 68 -16.58 3.49 13.49
CA ALA A 68 -15.44 2.66 13.11
C ALA A 68 -15.87 1.55 12.14
N GLY A 69 -16.97 0.86 12.43
CA GLY A 69 -17.52 -0.20 11.59
C GLY A 69 -17.95 0.28 10.20
N ILE A 70 -18.62 1.43 10.11
CA ILE A 70 -18.96 2.06 8.81
C ILE A 70 -17.69 2.39 8.02
N THR A 71 -16.72 3.02 8.65
CA THR A 71 -15.47 3.43 7.98
C THR A 71 -14.68 2.21 7.48
N LEU A 72 -14.59 1.17 8.30
CA LEU A 72 -14.00 -0.12 7.91
C LEU A 72 -14.75 -0.76 6.74
N SER A 73 -16.08 -0.75 6.77
CA SER A 73 -16.91 -1.33 5.71
C SER A 73 -16.68 -0.62 4.37
N ILE A 74 -16.59 0.71 4.37
CA ILE A 74 -16.25 1.52 3.19
C ILE A 74 -14.84 1.17 2.70
N GLY A 75 -13.87 1.04 3.61
CA GLY A 75 -12.50 0.65 3.26
C GLY A 75 -12.42 -0.73 2.62
N VAL A 76 -13.12 -1.73 3.19
CA VAL A 76 -13.21 -3.09 2.64
C VAL A 76 -13.88 -3.07 1.27
N PHE A 77 -14.95 -2.30 1.10
CA PHE A 77 -15.61 -2.14 -0.19
C PHE A 77 -14.66 -1.57 -1.26
N GLY A 78 -13.93 -0.50 -0.94
CA GLY A 78 -12.89 0.04 -1.82
C GLY A 78 -11.79 -0.97 -2.13
N GLY A 79 -11.36 -1.74 -1.12
CA GLY A 79 -10.38 -2.82 -1.28
C GLY A 79 -10.86 -3.93 -2.22
N MET A 80 -12.12 -4.34 -2.15
CA MET A 80 -12.69 -5.33 -3.07
C MET A 80 -12.68 -4.82 -4.51
N ILE A 81 -13.06 -3.56 -4.74
CA ILE A 81 -13.01 -2.93 -6.07
C ILE A 81 -11.57 -2.90 -6.60
N LEU A 82 -10.59 -2.53 -5.75
CA LEU A 82 -9.19 -2.51 -6.12
C LEU A 82 -8.67 -3.90 -6.51
N ILE A 83 -8.97 -4.92 -5.71
CA ILE A 83 -8.58 -6.31 -5.97
C ILE A 83 -9.20 -6.79 -7.29
N ALA A 84 -10.47 -6.45 -7.56
CA ALA A 84 -11.10 -6.78 -8.84
C ALA A 84 -10.37 -6.13 -10.03
N GLY A 85 -10.00 -4.85 -9.91
CA GLY A 85 -9.22 -4.15 -10.94
C GLY A 85 -7.83 -4.76 -11.16
N MET A 86 -7.11 -5.10 -10.08
CA MET A 86 -5.82 -5.80 -10.15
C MET A 86 -5.95 -7.19 -10.76
N GLY A 87 -7.01 -7.93 -10.42
CA GLY A 87 -7.30 -9.24 -10.99
C GLY A 87 -7.55 -9.16 -12.49
N LEU A 88 -8.32 -8.17 -12.94
CA LEU A 88 -8.57 -7.93 -14.36
C LEU A 88 -7.28 -7.56 -15.10
N LEU A 89 -6.46 -6.65 -14.55
CA LEU A 89 -5.17 -6.29 -15.14
C LEU A 89 -4.22 -7.49 -15.23
N SER A 90 -4.20 -8.33 -14.19
CA SER A 90 -3.38 -9.56 -14.17
C SER A 90 -3.84 -10.53 -15.24
N TYR A 91 -5.15 -10.69 -15.42
CA TYR A 91 -5.73 -11.51 -16.47
C TYR A 91 -5.39 -10.98 -17.88
N GLN A 92 -5.53 -9.67 -18.11
CA GLN A 92 -5.14 -9.02 -19.37
C GLN A 92 -3.64 -9.23 -19.67
N SER A 93 -2.80 -9.06 -18.65
CA SER A 93 -1.35 -9.27 -18.77
C SER A 93 -1.03 -10.73 -19.11
N PHE A 94 -1.72 -11.69 -18.50
CA PHE A 94 -1.56 -13.10 -18.81
C PHE A 94 -1.94 -13.43 -20.27
N ILE A 95 -3.08 -12.93 -20.75
CA ILE A 95 -3.48 -13.10 -22.16
C ILE A 95 -2.46 -12.46 -23.09
N TRP A 96 -2.00 -11.24 -22.78
CA TRP A 96 -0.99 -10.56 -23.58
C TRP A 96 0.31 -11.36 -23.67
N LEU A 97 0.75 -11.96 -22.57
CA LEU A 97 1.94 -12.84 -22.58
C LEU A 97 1.76 -14.09 -23.45
N GLN A 98 0.53 -14.57 -23.63
CA GLN A 98 0.23 -15.72 -24.49
C GLN A 98 0.09 -15.34 -25.97
N SER A 99 -0.60 -14.23 -26.26
CA SER A 99 -0.98 -13.85 -27.63
C SER A 99 -0.04 -12.83 -28.27
N GLY A 100 0.76 -12.12 -27.48
CA GLY A 100 1.55 -10.96 -27.89
C GLY A 100 0.73 -9.70 -28.15
N VAL A 101 -0.60 -9.76 -28.04
CA VAL A 101 -1.52 -8.65 -28.37
C VAL A 101 -2.16 -8.12 -27.09
N TRP A 102 -2.00 -6.83 -26.84
CA TRP A 102 -2.58 -6.16 -25.68
C TRP A 102 -4.05 -5.86 -25.94
N ASN A 103 -4.94 -6.54 -25.23
CA ASN A 103 -6.38 -6.36 -25.37
C ASN A 103 -6.90 -5.43 -24.28
N GLU A 104 -7.14 -4.18 -24.64
CA GLU A 104 -7.78 -3.19 -23.78
C GLU A 104 -9.28 -3.46 -23.72
N TYR A 105 -9.82 -3.53 -22.51
CA TYR A 105 -11.26 -3.52 -22.28
C TYR A 105 -11.67 -2.09 -21.94
N PRO A 106 -12.29 -1.34 -22.87
CA PRO A 106 -12.73 0.03 -22.61
C PRO A 106 -13.93 0.05 -21.66
N MET A 107 -14.02 1.10 -20.85
CA MET A 107 -15.16 1.32 -19.96
C MET A 107 -16.49 1.43 -20.70
N LEU A 108 -16.48 1.83 -21.98
CA LEU A 108 -17.65 1.85 -22.84
C LEU A 108 -18.35 0.48 -22.91
N THR A 109 -17.60 -0.62 -22.94
CA THR A 109 -18.18 -1.98 -22.97
C THR A 109 -18.98 -2.27 -21.71
N VAL A 110 -18.44 -1.89 -20.55
CA VAL A 110 -19.13 -2.05 -19.25
C VAL A 110 -20.33 -1.11 -19.15
N PHE A 111 -20.18 0.13 -19.61
CA PHE A 111 -21.29 1.10 -19.64
C PHE A 111 -22.45 0.57 -20.49
N ASN A 112 -22.18 0.11 -21.71
CA ASN A 112 -23.21 -0.42 -22.60
C ASN A 112 -23.91 -1.65 -22.00
N PHE A 113 -23.18 -2.51 -21.29
CA PHE A 113 -23.76 -3.66 -20.60
C PHE A 113 -24.65 -3.25 -19.42
N ILE A 114 -24.21 -2.30 -18.58
CA ILE A 114 -24.95 -1.90 -17.37
C ILE A 114 -26.19 -1.04 -17.73
N PHE A 115 -26.04 -0.16 -18.71
CA PHE A 115 -27.06 0.83 -19.07
C PHE A 115 -27.83 0.47 -20.34
N GLU A 116 -27.74 -0.77 -20.80
CA GLU A 116 -28.43 -1.23 -21.99
C GLU A 116 -29.93 -0.85 -21.95
N ASN A 117 -30.45 -0.32 -23.05
CA ASN A 117 -31.85 0.11 -23.19
C ASN A 117 -32.34 1.22 -22.23
N THR A 118 -31.44 1.89 -21.50
CA THR A 118 -31.80 3.06 -20.69
C THR A 118 -31.76 4.35 -21.52
N SER A 119 -32.46 5.40 -21.06
CA SER A 119 -32.47 6.71 -21.73
C SER A 119 -31.06 7.32 -21.86
N ILE A 120 -30.17 7.08 -20.88
CA ILE A 120 -28.80 7.61 -20.92
C ILE A 120 -27.96 6.91 -21.99
N HIS A 121 -28.18 5.60 -22.19
CA HIS A 121 -27.53 4.85 -23.27
C HIS A 121 -28.06 5.28 -24.63
N GLN A 122 -29.39 5.43 -24.79
CA GLN A 122 -29.98 5.93 -26.04
C GLN A 122 -29.47 7.32 -26.40
N TRP A 123 -29.39 8.24 -25.42
CA TRP A 123 -28.80 9.56 -25.59
C TRP A 123 -27.31 9.49 -25.93
N LEU A 124 -26.54 8.57 -25.34
CA LEU A 124 -25.13 8.40 -25.66
C LEU A 124 -24.93 7.96 -27.12
N MET A 125 -25.81 7.08 -27.63
CA MET A 125 -25.73 6.57 -29.00
C MET A 125 -26.28 7.56 -30.04
N ASN A 126 -27.36 8.28 -29.70
CA ASN A 126 -27.99 9.29 -30.56
C ASN A 126 -28.33 10.54 -29.73
N PRO A 127 -27.38 11.48 -29.55
CA PRO A 127 -27.59 12.61 -28.67
C PRO A 127 -28.53 13.66 -29.27
N GLU A 128 -29.66 13.88 -28.61
CA GLU A 128 -30.62 14.94 -28.95
C GLU A 128 -30.22 16.32 -28.39
N SER A 129 -29.35 16.36 -27.38
CA SER A 129 -28.88 17.59 -26.71
C SER A 129 -27.50 17.40 -26.06
N TRP A 130 -26.86 18.50 -25.65
CA TRP A 130 -25.57 18.49 -24.92
C TRP A 130 -24.45 17.67 -25.60
N ILE A 131 -24.36 17.77 -26.94
CA ILE A 131 -23.43 16.99 -27.78
C ILE A 131 -21.97 17.11 -27.31
N GLY A 132 -21.54 18.29 -26.84
CA GLY A 132 -20.19 18.47 -26.32
C GLY A 132 -19.90 17.60 -25.07
N ILE A 133 -20.87 17.50 -24.15
CA ILE A 133 -20.76 16.65 -22.96
C ILE A 133 -20.79 15.18 -23.38
N GLN A 134 -21.65 14.82 -24.33
CA GLN A 134 -21.72 13.46 -24.87
C GLN A 134 -20.38 13.02 -25.44
N LYS A 135 -19.73 13.88 -26.24
CA LYS A 135 -18.41 13.57 -26.82
C LYS A 135 -17.32 13.43 -25.76
N LEU A 136 -17.33 14.29 -24.74
CA LEU A 136 -16.38 14.17 -23.61
C LEU A 136 -16.60 12.87 -22.82
N LEU A 137 -17.86 12.49 -22.58
CA LEU A 137 -18.19 11.25 -21.90
C LEU A 137 -17.81 10.02 -22.71
N LEU A 138 -18.12 10.00 -24.02
CA LEU A 138 -17.67 8.93 -24.92
C LEU A 138 -16.16 8.80 -24.92
N TRP A 139 -15.44 9.92 -25.10
CA TRP A 139 -13.99 9.92 -25.08
C TRP A 139 -13.44 9.35 -23.77
N LEU A 140 -14.02 9.71 -22.63
CA LEU A 140 -13.64 9.17 -21.33
C LEU A 140 -13.88 7.66 -21.24
N LEU A 141 -15.05 7.19 -21.67
CA LEU A 141 -15.44 5.78 -21.63
C LEU A 141 -14.62 4.90 -22.59
N GLU A 142 -14.25 5.43 -23.75
CA GLU A 142 -13.43 4.72 -24.75
C GLU A 142 -11.96 4.70 -24.36
N THR A 143 -11.44 5.81 -23.83
CA THR A 143 -10.01 5.94 -23.49
C THR A 143 -9.66 5.23 -22.19
N THR A 144 -10.60 5.10 -21.24
CA THR A 144 -10.28 4.56 -19.91
C THR A 144 -10.46 3.03 -19.89
N PRO A 145 -9.39 2.25 -19.64
CA PRO A 145 -9.50 0.81 -19.45
C PRO A 145 -10.26 0.48 -18.16
N VAL A 146 -11.08 -0.57 -18.18
CA VAL A 146 -11.88 -1.00 -17.03
C VAL A 146 -11.01 -1.31 -15.82
N SER A 147 -9.85 -1.94 -16.00
CA SER A 147 -8.91 -2.24 -14.91
C SER A 147 -8.47 -0.98 -14.17
N LEU A 148 -8.16 0.08 -14.92
CA LEU A 148 -7.77 1.39 -14.39
C LEU A 148 -8.95 2.11 -13.70
N ALA A 149 -10.13 2.04 -14.32
CA ALA A 149 -11.37 2.59 -13.78
C ALA A 149 -11.83 1.91 -12.47
N LEU A 150 -11.39 0.68 -12.20
CA LEU A 150 -11.60 0.00 -10.93
C LEU A 150 -10.48 0.32 -9.93
N MET A 151 -9.22 0.24 -10.36
CA MET A 151 -8.07 0.40 -9.47
C MET A 151 -8.00 1.79 -8.84
N VAL A 152 -8.16 2.87 -9.63
CA VAL A 152 -7.98 4.24 -9.12
C VAL A 152 -9.03 4.61 -8.07
N PRO A 153 -10.35 4.44 -8.33
CA PRO A 153 -11.36 4.70 -7.31
C PRO A 153 -11.25 3.76 -6.12
N GLY A 154 -11.01 2.46 -6.36
CA GLY A 154 -10.86 1.46 -5.29
C GLY A 154 -9.71 1.79 -4.34
N PHE A 155 -8.54 2.14 -4.89
CA PHE A 155 -7.38 2.60 -4.13
C PHE A 155 -7.68 3.89 -3.36
N SER A 156 -8.27 4.88 -4.03
CA SER A 156 -8.61 6.16 -3.39
C SER A 156 -9.57 5.96 -2.20
N ILE A 157 -10.60 5.15 -2.36
CA ILE A 157 -11.56 4.84 -1.28
C ILE A 157 -10.83 4.13 -0.13
N ALA A 158 -10.05 3.08 -0.43
CA ALA A 158 -9.35 2.30 0.58
C ALA A 158 -8.36 3.15 1.39
N VAL A 159 -7.54 3.96 0.72
CA VAL A 159 -6.55 4.85 1.37
C VAL A 159 -7.24 5.94 2.18
N THR A 160 -8.30 6.55 1.64
CA THR A 160 -9.05 7.59 2.35
C THR A 160 -9.72 7.03 3.60
N ALA A 161 -10.37 5.87 3.50
CA ALA A 161 -11.00 5.20 4.64
C ALA A 161 -9.97 4.79 5.69
N ALA A 162 -8.81 4.24 5.29
CA ALA A 162 -7.72 3.93 6.20
C ALA A 162 -7.19 5.19 6.90
N GLY A 163 -6.98 6.28 6.16
CA GLY A 163 -6.54 7.56 6.71
C GLY A 163 -7.53 8.14 7.72
N ILE A 164 -8.82 8.18 7.39
CA ILE A 164 -9.89 8.63 8.29
C ILE A 164 -9.93 7.76 9.53
N PHE A 165 -9.85 6.44 9.38
CA PHE A 165 -9.86 5.50 10.49
C PHE A 165 -8.67 5.72 11.43
N THR A 166 -7.45 5.86 10.89
CA THR A 166 -6.25 6.15 11.70
C THR A 166 -6.36 7.48 12.42
N LEU A 167 -6.80 8.54 11.74
CA LEU A 167 -7.00 9.86 12.36
C LEU A 167 -8.07 9.83 13.46
N ALA A 168 -9.18 9.12 13.24
CA ALA A 168 -10.23 8.95 14.24
C ALA A 168 -9.72 8.22 15.48
N LEU A 169 -8.94 7.15 15.31
CA LEU A 169 -8.31 6.44 16.43
C LEU A 169 -7.34 7.33 17.22
N ILE A 170 -6.49 8.09 16.53
CA ILE A 170 -5.55 9.02 17.17
C ILE A 170 -6.31 10.09 17.97
N PHE A 171 -7.31 10.71 17.36
CA PHE A 171 -8.14 11.72 18.01
C PHE A 171 -8.82 11.16 19.26
N ARG A 172 -9.42 9.97 19.15
CA ARG A 172 -10.10 9.32 20.27
C ARG A 172 -9.14 8.92 21.37
N PHE A 173 -7.94 8.44 21.04
CA PHE A 173 -6.89 8.13 21.99
C PHE A 173 -6.49 9.36 22.82
N TYR A 174 -6.25 10.51 22.17
CA TYR A 174 -5.92 11.75 22.88
C TYR A 174 -7.08 12.27 23.74
N GLN A 175 -8.32 12.10 23.28
CA GLN A 175 -9.50 12.48 24.05
C GLN A 175 -9.63 11.64 25.34
N LEU A 176 -9.46 10.32 25.23
CA LEU A 176 -9.55 9.39 26.36
C LEU A 176 -8.38 9.48 27.34
N LYS A 177 -7.22 9.99 26.90
CA LYS A 177 -6.08 10.30 27.76
C LYS A 177 -6.29 11.57 28.61
N LYS A 178 -7.10 12.52 28.12
CA LYS A 178 -7.45 13.75 28.84
C LYS A 178 -8.57 13.57 29.88
N MET A 179 -9.30 12.45 29.84
CA MET A 179 -10.35 12.07 30.80
C MET A 179 -9.82 11.12 31.87
#